data_AF-A0A417CGK3-F1
#
_entry.id   AF-A0A417CGK3-F1
#
_cell.length_a   1.000
_cell.length_b   1.000
_cell.length_c   1.000
_cell.angle_alpha   90.00
_cell.angle_beta   90.00
_cell.angle_gamma   90.00
#
_symmetry.space_group_name_H-M   'P 1'
#
loop_
_entity.id
_entity.type
_entity.pdbx_description
1 polymer ?
#
loop_
_entity_poly.entity_id
_entity_poly.type
_entity_poly.pdbx_seq_one_letter_code
_entity_poly.pdbx_strand_id
1 'polypeptide(L)'
;MRNWRHTEREETKAMKKLTRMKLINWHRFNNCTIEFGDSTLLSGENGAGKSTLLDAIQFVIICSTGYFNKAAHENGKRRLTGYIRCKTGKENQPYERTGEISAHVALEFYEESKDKYFIIGAVVDSASEGQETTVRYLMENTRISDDLSCTETR
;
A
#
# COMPACT_ATOMS: atom_id res chain seq x y z
N MET A 1 16.61 55.50 -7.49
CA MET A 1 16.05 54.19 -7.90
C MET A 1 16.75 53.11 -7.08
N ARG A 2 16.06 52.44 -6.15
CA ARG A 2 16.64 51.36 -5.34
C ARG A 2 16.32 50.02 -6.01
N ASN A 3 17.35 49.32 -6.48
CA ASN A 3 17.20 47.95 -6.97
C ASN A 3 16.97 47.01 -5.78
N TRP A 4 15.77 46.44 -5.72
CA TRP A 4 15.48 45.28 -4.90
C TRP A 4 15.91 44.03 -5.67
N ARG A 5 16.99 43.38 -5.23
CA ARG A 5 17.30 42.01 -5.67
C ARG A 5 16.49 41.06 -4.80
N HIS A 6 15.46 40.46 -5.39
CA HIS A 6 14.75 39.33 -4.81
C HIS A 6 15.69 38.12 -4.91
N THR A 7 16.39 37.78 -3.82
CA THR A 7 17.02 36.46 -3.71
C THR A 7 15.95 35.47 -3.29
N GLU A 8 15.33 34.81 -4.25
CA GLU A 8 14.61 33.56 -3.99
C GLU A 8 15.64 32.56 -3.47
N ARG A 9 15.59 32.25 -2.17
CA ARG A 9 16.16 30.98 -1.71
C ARG A 9 15.24 29.92 -2.28
N GLU A 10 15.72 29.10 -3.20
CA GLU A 10 15.10 27.80 -3.45
C GLU A 10 15.17 27.05 -2.12
N GLU A 11 14.05 27.01 -1.39
CA GLU A 11 13.85 25.95 -0.41
C GLU A 11 13.88 24.66 -1.22
N THR A 12 15.01 23.96 -1.19
CA THR A 12 15.12 22.60 -1.69
C THR A 12 14.11 21.78 -0.91
N LYS A 13 12.92 21.61 -1.48
CA LYS A 13 11.82 20.86 -0.90
C LYS A 13 12.36 19.48 -0.57
N ALA A 14 12.48 19.19 0.72
CA ALA A 14 12.99 17.93 1.23
C ALA A 14 12.26 16.76 0.55
N MET A 15 12.97 16.00 -0.28
CA MET A 15 12.38 14.92 -1.05
C MET A 15 12.14 13.71 -0.13
N LYS A 16 10.97 13.08 -0.27
CA LYS A 16 10.65 11.79 0.33
C LYS A 16 10.59 10.76 -0.80
N LYS A 17 11.48 9.78 -0.77
CA LYS A 17 11.59 8.74 -1.79
C LYS A 17 10.96 7.45 -1.30
N LEU A 18 10.02 6.88 -2.04
CA LEU A 18 9.54 5.52 -1.77
C LEU A 18 10.66 4.56 -2.16
N THR A 19 11.11 3.73 -1.23
CA THR A 19 12.27 2.84 -1.42
C THR A 19 11.87 1.38 -1.38
N ARG A 20 10.89 1.01 -0.56
CA ARG A 20 10.37 -0.36 -0.47
C ARG A 20 8.88 -0.40 -0.19
N MET A 21 8.24 -1.49 -0.56
CA MET A 21 6.88 -1.84 -0.15
C MET A 21 6.82 -3.31 0.25
N LYS A 22 6.14 -3.59 1.36
CA LYS A 22 5.78 -4.94 1.80
C LYS A 22 4.29 -5.14 1.58
N LEU A 23 3.92 -6.26 0.97
CA LEU A 23 2.55 -6.70 0.73
C LEU A 23 2.35 -8.08 1.34
N ILE A 24 1.41 -8.21 2.26
CA ILE A 24 0.99 -9.47 2.87
C ILE A 24 -0.51 -9.64 2.69
N ASN A 25 -0.92 -10.78 2.16
CA ASN A 25 -2.33 -11.13 1.88
C ASN A 25 -3.11 -10.07 1.10
N TRP A 26 -2.44 -9.35 0.18
CA TRP A 26 -3.05 -8.35 -0.66
C TRP A 26 -3.36 -8.95 -2.04
N HIS A 27 -4.61 -9.34 -2.26
CA HIS A 27 -5.05 -10.05 -3.47
C HIS A 27 -4.19 -11.29 -3.75
N ARG A 28 -3.51 -11.40 -4.90
CA ARG A 28 -2.62 -12.53 -5.21
C ARG A 28 -1.24 -12.43 -4.52
N PHE A 29 -0.92 -11.31 -3.88
CA PHE A 29 0.33 -11.15 -3.14
C PHE A 29 0.18 -11.76 -1.73
N ASN A 30 0.84 -12.89 -1.49
CA ASN A 30 0.83 -13.56 -0.18
C ASN A 30 1.83 -12.93 0.80
N ASN A 31 3.10 -12.84 0.40
CA ASN A 31 4.16 -12.16 1.13
C ASN A 31 5.21 -11.73 0.11
N CYS A 32 5.23 -10.43 -0.21
CA CYS A 32 6.10 -9.88 -1.25
C CYS A 32 6.72 -8.56 -0.78
N THR A 33 8.03 -8.43 -0.97
CA THR A 33 8.77 -7.18 -0.79
C THR A 33 9.16 -6.66 -2.17
N ILE A 34 8.84 -5.40 -2.47
CA ILE A 34 9.16 -4.73 -3.73
C ILE A 34 10.07 -3.56 -3.43
N GLU A 35 11.22 -3.50 -4.08
CA GLU A 35 12.15 -2.36 -3.99
C GLU A 35 11.87 -1.38 -5.14
N PHE A 36 11.97 -0.09 -4.83
CA PHE A 36 11.78 1.00 -5.79
C PHE A 36 13.11 1.74 -5.96
N GLY A 37 13.50 1.92 -7.22
CA GLY A 37 14.56 2.86 -7.59
C GLY A 37 13.99 4.26 -7.86
N ASP A 38 14.85 5.19 -8.29
CA ASP A 38 14.44 6.55 -8.68
C ASP A 38 13.36 6.56 -9.78
N SER A 39 13.34 5.52 -10.61
CA SER A 39 12.26 5.22 -11.55
C SER A 39 11.99 3.71 -11.54
N THR A 40 10.72 3.33 -11.52
CA THR A 40 10.30 1.92 -11.49
C THR A 40 9.22 1.68 -12.55
N LEU A 41 9.49 0.78 -13.50
CA LEU A 41 8.55 0.38 -14.54
C LEU A 41 7.72 -0.83 -14.09
N LEU A 42 6.40 -0.67 -14.01
CA LEU A 42 5.47 -1.78 -13.76
C LEU A 42 4.98 -2.35 -15.10
N SER A 43 5.54 -3.50 -15.50
CA SER A 43 5.19 -4.20 -16.74
C SER A 43 4.62 -5.60 -16.47
N GLY A 44 3.87 -6.15 -17.42
CA GLY A 44 3.23 -7.46 -17.33
C GLY A 44 1.93 -7.51 -18.13
N GLU A 45 1.33 -8.69 -18.25
CA GLU A 45 0.06 -8.88 -18.97
C GLU A 45 -1.13 -8.24 -18.24
N ASN A 46 -2.27 -8.12 -18.93
CA ASN A 46 -3.52 -7.72 -18.29
C ASN A 46 -3.91 -8.76 -17.23
N GLY A 47 -4.23 -8.31 -16.02
CA GLY A 47 -4.49 -9.20 -14.89
C GLY A 47 -3.27 -9.61 -14.07
N ALA A 48 -2.04 -9.20 -14.45
CA ALA A 48 -0.82 -9.51 -13.70
C ALA A 48 -0.71 -8.82 -12.31
N GLY A 49 -1.69 -8.01 -11.90
CA GLY A 49 -1.70 -7.34 -10.60
C GLY A 49 -1.05 -5.95 -10.55
N LYS A 50 -0.71 -5.35 -11.70
CA LYS A 50 -0.10 -4.00 -11.78
C LYS A 50 -0.98 -2.91 -11.13
N SER A 51 -2.27 -2.89 -11.47
CA SER A 51 -3.22 -1.94 -10.86
C SER A 51 -3.41 -2.23 -9.38
N THR A 52 -3.46 -3.51 -8.99
CA THR A 52 -3.58 -3.96 -7.59
C THR A 52 -2.42 -3.49 -6.71
N LEU A 53 -1.21 -3.41 -7.29
CA LEU A 53 -0.04 -2.85 -6.64
C LEU A 53 -0.19 -1.33 -6.44
N LEU A 54 -0.62 -0.60 -7.46
CA LEU A 54 -0.87 0.84 -7.36
C LEU A 54 -2.00 1.15 -6.35
N ASP A 55 -3.03 0.32 -6.32
CA ASP A 55 -4.14 0.39 -5.35
C ASP A 55 -3.61 0.27 -3.91
N ALA A 56 -2.63 -0.61 -3.65
CA ALA A 56 -2.02 -0.76 -2.33
C ALA A 56 -1.29 0.50 -1.89
N ILE A 57 -0.51 1.10 -2.80
CA ILE A 57 0.20 2.36 -2.54
C ILE A 57 -0.80 3.48 -2.23
N GLN A 58 -1.84 3.61 -3.07
CA GLN A 58 -2.89 4.61 -2.88
C GLN A 58 -3.66 4.40 -1.57
N PHE A 59 -3.93 3.14 -1.19
CA PHE A 59 -4.63 2.81 0.04
C PHE A 59 -3.88 3.32 1.29
N VAL A 60 -2.56 3.14 1.32
CA VAL A 60 -1.72 3.59 2.44
C VAL A 60 -1.57 5.12 2.43
N ILE A 61 -1.32 5.74 1.27
CA ILE A 61 -1.04 7.18 1.17
C ILE A 61 -2.31 8.04 1.32
N ILE A 62 -3.37 7.71 0.57
CA ILE A 62 -4.58 8.55 0.47
C ILE A 62 -5.50 8.33 1.68
N CYS A 63 -5.28 7.26 2.45
CA CYS A 63 -6.15 6.81 3.54
C CYS A 63 -7.63 6.64 3.12
N SER A 64 -7.90 6.53 1.82
CA SER A 64 -9.23 6.50 1.24
C SER A 64 -9.41 5.25 0.41
N THR A 65 -10.60 4.67 0.48
CA THR A 65 -11.03 3.54 -0.35
C THR A 65 -11.74 3.99 -1.62
N GLY A 66 -11.67 5.28 -1.94
CA GLY A 66 -12.46 5.94 -3.00
C GLY A 66 -11.97 5.71 -4.43
N TYR A 67 -10.72 5.29 -4.65
CA TYR A 67 -10.06 5.27 -5.96
C TYR A 67 -9.49 3.90 -6.37
N PHE A 68 -10.11 2.82 -5.91
CA PHE A 68 -9.68 1.47 -6.27
C PHE A 68 -10.04 1.08 -7.71
N ASN A 69 -9.22 0.21 -8.30
CA ASN A 69 -9.46 -0.33 -9.64
C ASN A 69 -10.84 -1.00 -9.76
N LYS A 70 -11.56 -0.67 -10.84
CA LYS A 70 -12.89 -1.21 -11.20
C LYS A 70 -12.90 -2.74 -11.34
N ALA A 71 -11.78 -3.39 -11.67
CA ALA A 71 -11.71 -4.85 -11.77
C ALA A 71 -11.90 -5.58 -10.41
N ALA A 72 -11.64 -4.90 -9.29
CA ALA A 72 -11.97 -5.40 -7.96
C ALA A 72 -13.43 -5.07 -7.55
N HIS A 73 -14.21 -4.42 -8.43
CA HIS A 73 -15.56 -3.94 -8.17
C HIS A 73 -16.60 -4.64 -9.05
N GLU A 74 -17.60 -5.26 -8.42
CA GLU A 74 -18.93 -5.42 -9.02
C GLU A 74 -19.94 -4.83 -8.05
N ASN A 75 -20.90 -4.06 -8.56
CA ASN A 75 -22.10 -3.58 -7.84
C ASN A 75 -21.88 -2.61 -6.67
N GLY A 76 -21.27 -1.46 -6.95
CA GLY A 76 -21.67 -0.19 -6.30
C GLY A 76 -21.41 0.00 -4.80
N LYS A 77 -20.88 -0.98 -4.06
CA LYS A 77 -20.45 -0.84 -2.66
C LYS A 77 -18.98 -1.23 -2.52
N ARG A 78 -18.16 -0.22 -2.19
CA ARG A 78 -16.70 -0.28 -2.05
C ARG A 78 -16.33 -1.22 -0.90
N ARG A 79 -15.56 -2.29 -1.15
CA ARG A 79 -15.26 -3.31 -0.11
C ARG A 79 -13.81 -3.78 -0.17
N LEU A 80 -13.03 -3.44 0.85
CA LEU A 80 -11.66 -3.93 1.08
C LEU A 80 -11.57 -5.47 1.07
N THR A 81 -12.69 -6.11 1.39
CA THR A 81 -12.92 -7.56 1.35
C THR A 81 -12.41 -8.20 0.06
N GLY A 82 -12.62 -7.57 -1.10
CA GLY A 82 -12.23 -8.14 -2.40
C GLY A 82 -10.71 -8.27 -2.56
N TYR A 83 -9.94 -7.33 -2.01
CA TYR A 83 -8.48 -7.37 -2.02
C TYR A 83 -7.96 -8.39 -1.00
N ILE A 84 -8.45 -8.35 0.23
CA ILE A 84 -7.94 -9.20 1.32
C ILE A 84 -8.28 -10.67 1.09
N ARG A 85 -9.53 -10.94 0.69
CA ARG A 85 -10.03 -12.31 0.50
C ARG A 85 -9.70 -12.88 -0.89
N CYS A 86 -9.03 -12.12 -1.75
CA CYS A 86 -8.72 -12.46 -3.14
C CYS A 86 -9.98 -12.93 -3.89
N LYS A 87 -10.85 -11.98 -4.23
CA LYS A 87 -12.10 -12.29 -4.95
C LYS A 87 -11.77 -12.92 -6.32
N THR A 88 -12.24 -14.14 -6.54
CA THR A 88 -12.24 -14.79 -7.84
C THR A 88 -13.64 -14.69 -8.43
N GLY A 89 -13.79 -14.24 -9.67
CA GLY A 89 -15.09 -14.12 -10.35
C GLY A 89 -15.79 -15.46 -10.66
N LYS A 90 -15.60 -16.49 -9.83
CA LYS A 90 -16.22 -17.82 -9.93
C LYS A 90 -17.48 -17.85 -9.07
N GLU A 91 -18.61 -18.30 -9.62
CA GLU A 91 -19.91 -18.36 -8.91
C GLU A 91 -19.89 -19.31 -7.69
N ASN A 92 -19.23 -20.47 -7.78
CA ASN A 92 -19.23 -21.46 -6.69
C ASN A 92 -18.18 -21.21 -5.60
N GLN A 93 -17.18 -20.35 -5.86
CA GLN A 93 -16.14 -20.01 -4.89
C GLN A 93 -15.67 -18.56 -5.15
N PRO A 94 -16.39 -17.57 -4.62
CA PRO A 94 -16.14 -16.16 -4.93
C PRO A 94 -14.84 -15.62 -4.33
N TYR A 95 -14.21 -16.33 -3.39
CA TYR A 95 -12.98 -15.90 -2.69
C TYR A 95 -11.98 -17.05 -2.56
N GLU A 96 -10.69 -16.77 -2.80
CA GLU A 96 -9.61 -17.75 -2.55
C GLU A 96 -9.28 -17.87 -1.06
N ARG A 97 -9.49 -16.82 -0.24
CA ARG A 97 -9.25 -16.87 1.21
C ARG A 97 -10.56 -16.77 2.00
N THR A 98 -10.79 -17.74 2.88
CA THR A 98 -11.94 -17.84 3.78
C THR A 98 -11.48 -17.83 5.24
N GLY A 99 -12.39 -17.55 6.18
CA GLY A 99 -12.06 -17.44 7.61
C GLY A 99 -11.57 -16.06 8.04
N GLU A 100 -10.86 -16.00 9.16
CA GLU A 100 -10.23 -14.79 9.69
C GLU A 100 -8.95 -14.49 8.92
N ILE A 101 -8.83 -13.28 8.38
CA ILE A 101 -7.70 -12.91 7.51
C ILE A 101 -7.18 -11.54 7.90
N SER A 102 -5.86 -11.45 8.06
CA SER A 102 -5.12 -10.19 8.21
C SER A 102 -4.32 -9.91 6.94
N ALA A 103 -4.53 -8.72 6.37
CA ALA A 103 -3.72 -8.18 5.28
C ALA A 103 -2.88 -7.01 5.76
N HIS A 104 -1.73 -6.81 5.14
CA HIS A 104 -0.80 -5.77 5.54
C HIS A 104 -0.09 -5.17 4.35
N VAL A 105 -0.11 -3.84 4.28
CA VAL A 105 0.61 -3.06 3.29
C VAL A 105 1.50 -2.07 4.04
N ALA A 106 2.80 -2.11 3.80
CA ALA A 106 3.76 -1.19 4.38
C ALA A 106 4.59 -0.52 3.28
N LEU A 107 4.81 0.79 3.39
CA LEU A 107 5.60 1.61 2.48
C LEU A 107 6.77 2.23 3.25
N GLU A 108 8.00 1.94 2.83
CA GLU A 108 9.23 2.55 3.34
C GLU A 108 9.59 3.79 2.53
N PHE A 109 9.75 4.90 3.22
CA PHE A 109 10.21 6.15 2.64
C PHE A 109 11.55 6.56 3.24
N TYR A 110 12.40 7.14 2.40
CA TYR A 110 13.62 7.81 2.80
C TYR A 110 13.42 9.33 2.72
N GLU A 111 13.66 10.05 3.82
CA GLU A 111 13.59 11.51 3.91
C GLU A 111 15.00 12.10 3.85
N GLU A 112 15.33 12.74 2.72
CA GLU A 112 16.69 13.25 2.46
C GLU A 112 17.12 14.35 3.43
N SER A 113 16.20 15.21 3.88
CA SER A 113 16.52 16.31 4.78
C SER A 113 16.94 15.86 6.18
N LYS A 114 16.53 14.65 6.58
CA LYS A 114 16.82 14.10 7.91
C LYS A 114 17.76 12.91 7.87
N ASP A 115 18.17 12.46 6.67
CA ASP A 115 18.94 11.24 6.44
C ASP A 115 18.34 10.03 7.19
N LYS A 116 17.02 9.88 7.08
CA LYS A 116 16.25 8.93 7.90
C LYS A 116 15.19 8.22 7.10
N TYR A 117 14.94 6.97 7.49
CA TYR A 117 13.85 6.16 6.96
C TYR A 117 12.64 6.21 7.88
N PHE A 118 11.45 6.09 7.30
CA PHE A 118 10.21 5.90 8.02
C PHE A 118 9.28 4.98 7.24
N ILE A 119 8.36 4.32 7.94
CA ILE A 119 7.40 3.40 7.35
C ILE A 119 6.00 3.93 7.62
N ILE A 120 5.17 4.00 6.58
CA ILE A 120 3.73 4.15 6.72
C ILE A 120 3.09 2.83 6.33
N GLY A 121 2.22 2.29 7.17
CA GLY A 121 1.54 1.05 6.85
C GLY A 121 0.10 1.00 7.30
N ALA A 122 -0.62 0.03 6.75
CA ALA A 122 -2.00 -0.28 7.08
C ALA A 122 -2.14 -1.79 7.24
N VAL A 123 -2.66 -2.21 8.38
CA VAL A 123 -3.11 -3.58 8.66
C VAL A 123 -4.62 -3.59 8.53
N VAL A 124 -5.15 -4.62 7.89
CA VAL A 124 -6.58 -4.82 7.75
C VAL A 124 -6.95 -6.22 8.18
N ASP A 125 -7.72 -6.29 9.25
CA ASP A 125 -8.25 -7.54 9.79
C ASP A 125 -9.69 -7.72 9.33
N SER A 126 -9.99 -8.91 8.83
CA SER A 126 -11.34 -9.32 8.42
C SER A 126 -11.73 -10.59 9.16
N ALA A 127 -12.56 -10.45 10.18
CA ALA A 127 -13.12 -11.59 10.92
C ALA A 127 -14.13 -12.36 10.05
N SER A 128 -14.94 -11.65 9.27
CA SER A 128 -15.91 -12.21 8.33
C SER A 128 -16.13 -11.28 7.12
N GLU A 129 -16.85 -11.76 6.09
CA GLU A 129 -17.14 -10.97 4.89
C GLU A 129 -17.88 -9.66 5.26
N GLY A 130 -17.30 -8.50 4.91
CA GLY A 130 -17.91 -7.19 5.17
C GLY A 130 -17.70 -6.65 6.59
N GLN A 131 -16.95 -7.36 7.43
CA GLN A 131 -16.47 -6.89 8.73
C GLN A 131 -14.96 -6.72 8.69
N GLU A 132 -14.51 -5.56 8.19
CA GLU A 132 -13.09 -5.20 8.14
C GLU A 132 -12.75 -4.08 9.11
N THR A 133 -11.67 -4.25 9.88
CA THR A 133 -11.06 -3.21 10.70
C THR A 133 -9.72 -2.82 10.10
N THR A 134 -9.51 -1.54 9.84
CA THR A 134 -8.24 -1.01 9.32
C THR A 134 -7.50 -0.25 10.41
N VAL A 135 -6.29 -0.69 10.74
CA VAL A 135 -5.35 0.01 11.60
C VAL A 135 -4.24 0.60 10.76
N ARG A 136 -3.91 1.87 10.95
CA ARG A 136 -2.79 2.54 10.28
C ARG A 136 -1.72 2.90 11.27
N TYR A 137 -0.48 2.85 10.84
CA TYR A 137 0.67 3.15 11.69
C TYR A 137 1.74 3.92 10.92
N LEU A 138 2.54 4.66 11.69
CA LEU A 138 3.76 5.34 11.26
C LEU A 138 4.89 4.87 12.18
N MET A 139 5.96 4.32 11.60
CA MET A 139 7.19 3.98 12.32
C MET A 139 8.30 4.91 11.85
N GLU A 140 8.79 5.75 12.74
CA GLU A 140 9.91 6.65 12.45
C GLU A 140 11.25 5.94 12.66
N ASN A 141 12.29 6.36 11.94
CA ASN A 141 13.66 5.84 12.06
C ASN A 141 13.77 4.32 11.87
N THR A 142 12.88 3.74 11.07
CA THR A 142 12.75 2.29 10.88
C THR A 142 12.75 1.96 9.39
N ARG A 143 13.29 0.78 9.06
CA ARG A 143 13.30 0.20 7.71
C ARG A 143 12.55 -1.12 7.70
N ILE A 144 11.97 -1.47 6.57
CA ILE A 144 11.35 -2.77 6.34
C ILE A 144 12.46 -3.81 6.34
N SER A 145 12.44 -4.68 7.35
CA SER A 145 13.15 -5.96 7.38
C SER A 145 12.26 -7.08 6.82
N ASP A 146 12.86 -8.14 6.28
CA ASP A 146 12.09 -9.31 5.83
C ASP A 146 11.41 -10.08 6.97
N ASP A 147 11.81 -9.81 8.22
CA ASP A 147 11.22 -10.34 9.45
C ASP A 147 9.89 -9.67 9.83
N LEU A 148 9.48 -8.58 9.14
CA LEU A 148 8.14 -8.01 9.26
C LEU A 148 7.11 -8.97 8.64
N SER A 149 6.78 -10.02 9.39
CA SER A 149 5.58 -10.82 9.20
C SER A 149 4.45 -10.23 10.05
N CYS A 150 3.26 -10.10 9.48
CA CYS A 150 2.06 -10.15 10.29
C CYS A 150 2.04 -11.54 10.94
N THR A 151 2.46 -11.64 12.19
CA THR A 151 2.15 -12.81 13.00
C THR A 151 0.64 -12.91 13.06
N GLU A 152 0.08 -13.98 12.49
CA GLU A 152 -1.30 -14.39 12.74
C GLU A 152 -1.50 -14.33 14.27
N THR A 153 -2.40 -13.45 14.70
CA THR A 153 -2.82 -13.44 16.09
C THR A 153 -3.56 -14.76 16.27
N ARG A 154 -3.01 -15.63 17.11
CA ARG A 154 -3.53 -16.95 17.45
C ARG A 154 -4.94 -16.90 18.02
#